data_AF-A0A329X1H5-F1
#
_entry.id   AF-A0A329X1H5-F1
#
_cell.length_a   1.000
_cell.length_b   1.000
_cell.length_c   1.000
_cell.angle_alpha   90.00
_cell.angle_beta   90.00
_cell.angle_gamma   90.00
#
_symmetry.space_group_name_H-M   'P 1'
#
loop_
_entity.id
_entity.type
_entity.pdbx_description
1 polymer ?
#
loop_
_entity_poly.entity_id
_entity_poly.type
_entity_poly.pdbx_seq_one_letter_code
_entity_poly.pdbx_strand_id
1 'polypeptide(L)'
;MRLKWLLLLLGVMVMQGANANEPQLYIRSLFDIQYAFCDIKTNGVTGMDNRDSALEGRGFGTSSTASMLLMANGENEVSLEFGALGWFSSDALSDKDRNHFNPEAKCTLELTAMRGKKSEVLTAIEVAIDKNGQPVATTPANEAKYAAISTPVVRHVVQAQNIEDGHVEKKYFNPKEFPPNMTLYRFSRSVRISGLPDWEWVKATPYTDTLEQRQQLQQAYMAVWQAYNAKDINTLMEQQKVALKAWAWATNESEESIFADQSAYSDINEKGFKMKPINWDDYTVKIMNQGRMVRLVNKSDPENSPISYYYVDEDGDTILATVAPIFSLINGRFVQVI
;
A
#
# COMPACT_ATOMS: atom_id res chain seq x y z
N MET A 1 0.49 -69.37 -54.60
CA MET A 1 -0.38 -68.58 -53.71
C MET A 1 0.44 -67.45 -53.12
N ARG A 2 0.13 -66.20 -53.51
CA ARG A 2 0.90 -64.99 -53.16
C ARG A 2 0.42 -64.43 -51.82
N LEU A 3 1.33 -64.30 -50.88
CA LEU A 3 1.15 -63.65 -49.58
C LEU A 3 1.24 -62.13 -49.78
N LYS A 4 0.15 -61.40 -49.51
CA LYS A 4 0.15 -59.92 -49.47
C LYS A 4 0.24 -59.47 -48.00
N TRP A 5 1.34 -58.80 -47.68
CA TRP A 5 1.49 -57.99 -46.48
C TRP A 5 0.72 -56.67 -46.66
N LEU A 6 -0.13 -56.32 -45.70
CA LEU A 6 -0.64 -54.96 -45.51
C LEU A 6 -0.14 -54.46 -44.15
N LEU A 7 0.75 -53.46 -44.18
CA LEU A 7 1.10 -52.66 -43.02
C LEU A 7 -0.10 -51.78 -42.65
N LEU A 8 -0.54 -51.86 -41.40
CA LEU A 8 -1.44 -50.89 -40.77
C LEU A 8 -0.65 -50.09 -39.74
N LEU A 9 -0.42 -48.82 -40.07
CA LEU A 9 0.13 -47.79 -39.19
C LEU A 9 -0.89 -47.48 -38.08
N LEU A 10 -0.62 -47.95 -36.86
CA LEU A 10 -1.32 -47.48 -35.65
C LEU A 10 -0.63 -46.22 -35.15
N GLY A 11 -1.19 -45.06 -35.49
CA GLY A 11 -0.85 -43.79 -34.89
C GLY A 11 -1.32 -43.76 -33.43
N VAL A 12 -0.37 -43.71 -32.50
CA VAL A 12 -0.63 -43.43 -31.09
C VAL A 12 -0.95 -41.94 -30.96
N MET A 13 -2.23 -41.60 -30.85
CA MET A 13 -2.63 -40.26 -30.41
C MET A 13 -2.33 -40.16 -28.92
N VAL A 14 -1.17 -39.58 -28.60
CA VAL A 14 -0.88 -39.10 -27.25
C VAL A 14 -1.75 -37.86 -27.03
N MET A 15 -2.90 -38.04 -26.37
CA MET A 15 -3.65 -36.91 -25.83
C MET A 15 -2.81 -36.30 -24.70
N GLN A 16 -2.07 -35.23 -25.02
CA GLN A 16 -1.58 -34.31 -24.01
C GLN A 16 -2.81 -33.66 -23.36
N GLY A 17 -3.16 -34.13 -22.17
CA GLY A 17 -4.12 -33.44 -21.32
C GLY A 17 -3.58 -32.04 -21.03
N ALA A 18 -4.20 -31.03 -21.64
CA ALA A 18 -4.01 -29.65 -21.23
C ALA A 18 -4.60 -29.49 -19.82
N ASN A 19 -3.76 -29.63 -18.80
CA ASN A 19 -4.08 -29.07 -17.48
C ASN A 19 -4.09 -27.56 -17.65
N ALA A 20 -5.26 -26.99 -17.93
CA ALA A 20 -5.46 -25.56 -17.77
C ALA A 20 -5.26 -25.27 -16.28
N ASN A 21 -4.09 -24.72 -15.91
CA ASN A 21 -3.89 -24.18 -14.57
C ASN A 21 -5.04 -23.22 -14.28
N GLU A 22 -5.75 -23.43 -13.17
CA GLU A 22 -6.82 -22.51 -12.79
C GLU A 22 -6.25 -21.09 -12.69
N PRO A 23 -6.97 -20.08 -13.22
CA PRO A 23 -6.50 -18.71 -13.14
C PRO A 23 -6.30 -18.29 -11.69
N GLN A 24 -5.13 -17.75 -11.40
CA GLN A 24 -4.74 -17.26 -10.09
C GLN A 24 -5.72 -16.19 -9.58
N LEU A 25 -5.94 -16.21 -8.26
CA LEU A 25 -6.76 -15.22 -7.57
C LEU A 25 -5.95 -13.95 -7.31
N TYR A 26 -6.51 -12.83 -7.70
CA TYR A 26 -6.08 -11.49 -7.31
C TYR A 26 -7.19 -10.81 -6.55
N ILE A 27 -6.85 -10.05 -5.51
CA ILE A 27 -7.80 -9.15 -4.86
C ILE A 27 -7.22 -7.76 -4.89
N ARG A 28 -7.98 -6.82 -5.46
CA ARG A 28 -7.59 -5.43 -5.60
C ARG A 28 -8.64 -4.53 -4.96
N SER A 29 -8.17 -3.40 -4.43
CA SER A 29 -9.05 -2.30 -4.04
C SER A 29 -9.12 -1.33 -5.20
N LEU A 30 -10.29 -1.16 -5.81
CA LEU A 30 -10.56 -0.20 -6.87
C LEU A 30 -11.26 0.99 -6.25
N PHE A 31 -10.86 2.21 -6.61
CA PHE A 31 -11.43 3.39 -5.98
C PHE A 31 -11.51 4.57 -6.93
N ASP A 32 -12.45 5.46 -6.64
CA ASP A 32 -12.67 6.73 -7.33
C ASP A 32 -12.91 7.83 -6.31
N ILE A 33 -12.16 8.93 -6.43
CA ILE A 33 -12.12 10.04 -5.47
C ILE A 33 -12.45 11.32 -6.21
N GLN A 34 -13.37 12.09 -5.65
CA GLN A 34 -13.82 13.37 -6.20
C GLN A 34 -13.95 14.42 -5.10
N TYR A 35 -13.34 15.59 -5.32
CA TYR A 35 -13.39 16.77 -4.45
C TYR A 35 -13.10 16.50 -2.96
N ALA A 36 -12.24 15.54 -2.65
CA ALA A 36 -11.91 15.15 -1.28
C ALA A 36 -10.49 14.60 -1.16
N PHE A 37 -10.00 14.55 0.07
CA PHE A 37 -8.91 13.66 0.43
C PHE A 37 -9.47 12.27 0.78
N CYS A 38 -8.88 11.22 0.22
CA CYS A 38 -9.12 9.83 0.60
C CYS A 38 -7.81 9.08 0.81
N ASP A 39 -7.73 8.31 1.90
CA ASP A 39 -6.68 7.31 2.14
C ASP A 39 -7.32 5.91 2.21
N ILE A 40 -6.96 5.06 1.24
CA ILE A 40 -7.50 3.72 1.04
C ILE A 40 -6.63 2.71 1.78
N LYS A 41 -7.22 2.00 2.75
CA LYS A 41 -6.50 1.10 3.64
C LYS A 41 -7.01 -0.34 3.60
N THR A 42 -6.08 -1.26 3.79
CA THR A 42 -6.35 -2.68 4.07
C THR A 42 -5.63 -3.05 5.36
N ASN A 43 -6.37 -3.54 6.36
CA ASN A 43 -5.84 -3.89 7.69
C ASN A 43 -4.99 -2.76 8.32
N GLY A 44 -5.44 -1.51 8.15
CA GLY A 44 -4.78 -0.31 8.66
C GLY A 44 -3.51 0.13 7.89
N VAL A 45 -3.13 -0.57 6.83
CA VAL A 45 -2.02 -0.19 5.94
C VAL A 45 -2.58 0.63 4.77
N THR A 46 -2.06 1.84 4.58
CA THR A 46 -2.33 2.69 3.41
C THR A 46 -1.84 1.98 2.14
N GLY A 47 -2.77 1.70 1.23
CA GLY A 47 -2.44 1.20 -0.10
C GLY A 47 -2.20 2.34 -1.09
N MET A 48 -3.05 3.37 -1.04
CA MET A 48 -2.92 4.59 -1.83
C MET A 48 -3.78 5.67 -1.20
N ASP A 49 -3.34 6.91 -1.33
CA ASP A 49 -4.14 8.09 -1.03
C ASP A 49 -3.94 9.14 -2.13
N ASN A 50 -4.71 10.23 -2.09
CA ASN A 50 -4.59 11.33 -3.05
C ASN A 50 -4.08 12.62 -2.39
N ARG A 51 -3.21 12.53 -1.38
CA ARG A 51 -2.70 13.68 -0.62
C ARG A 51 -2.13 14.77 -1.52
N ASP A 52 -1.29 14.43 -2.49
CA ASP A 52 -0.73 15.40 -3.45
C ASP A 52 -1.83 16.14 -4.24
N SER A 53 -2.83 15.39 -4.71
CA SER A 53 -3.98 15.95 -5.41
C SER A 53 -4.83 16.85 -4.49
N ALA A 54 -4.97 16.48 -3.22
CA ALA A 54 -5.68 17.26 -2.23
C ALA A 54 -4.91 18.54 -1.84
N LEU A 55 -3.58 18.45 -1.76
CA LEU A 55 -2.67 19.56 -1.50
C LEU A 55 -2.72 20.63 -2.59
N GLU A 56 -2.92 20.22 -3.85
CA GLU A 56 -3.17 21.12 -4.97
C GLU A 56 -4.62 21.66 -5.02
N GLY A 57 -5.48 21.30 -4.06
CA GLY A 57 -6.87 21.74 -3.98
C GLY A 57 -7.81 21.07 -5.00
N ARG A 58 -7.34 19.99 -5.66
CA ARG A 58 -8.13 19.25 -6.66
C ARG A 58 -8.95 18.14 -5.99
N GLY A 59 -8.28 17.26 -5.24
CA GLY A 59 -8.94 16.16 -4.52
C GLY A 59 -9.53 15.08 -5.43
N PHE A 60 -8.84 14.74 -6.52
CA PHE A 60 -9.24 13.68 -7.45
C PHE A 60 -8.27 12.51 -7.46
N GLY A 61 -8.75 11.33 -7.82
CA GLY A 61 -7.92 10.16 -8.09
C GLY A 61 -8.76 8.92 -8.39
N THR A 62 -8.42 8.20 -9.45
CA THR A 62 -9.04 6.92 -9.80
C THR A 62 -7.93 5.91 -10.05
N SER A 63 -7.90 4.81 -9.29
CA SER A 63 -6.84 3.81 -9.43
C SER A 63 -7.24 2.49 -8.78
N SER A 64 -6.27 1.59 -8.63
CA SER A 64 -6.42 0.38 -7.83
C SER A 64 -5.13 0.00 -7.11
N THR A 65 -5.26 -0.67 -5.97
CA THR A 65 -4.12 -1.21 -5.20
C THR A 65 -4.16 -2.73 -5.12
N ALA A 66 -2.99 -3.37 -4.97
CA ALA A 66 -2.85 -4.81 -4.75
C ALA A 66 -3.18 -5.20 -3.29
N SER A 67 -4.42 -4.94 -2.86
CA SER A 67 -4.83 -5.09 -1.46
C SER A 67 -4.64 -6.50 -0.90
N MET A 68 -4.64 -7.54 -1.73
CA MET A 68 -4.35 -8.92 -1.31
C MET A 68 -3.02 -9.09 -0.56
N LEU A 69 -2.01 -8.26 -0.86
CA LEU A 69 -0.70 -8.27 -0.21
C LEU A 69 -0.78 -7.99 1.29
N LEU A 70 -1.83 -7.28 1.69
CA LEU A 70 -2.07 -6.80 3.04
C LEU A 70 -3.16 -7.64 3.75
N MET A 71 -3.70 -8.65 3.08
CA MET A 71 -4.76 -9.52 3.58
C MET A 71 -4.25 -10.90 3.97
N ALA A 72 -4.94 -11.54 4.91
CA ALA A 72 -4.75 -12.94 5.26
C ALA A 72 -6.03 -13.74 5.01
N ASN A 73 -5.92 -15.07 4.90
CA ASN A 73 -7.10 -15.94 4.94
C ASN A 73 -7.83 -15.76 6.29
N GLY A 74 -9.14 -15.49 6.25
CA GLY A 74 -9.95 -15.16 7.42
C GLY A 74 -10.51 -13.74 7.37
N GLU A 75 -10.68 -13.12 8.53
CA GLU A 75 -11.24 -11.77 8.66
C GLU A 75 -10.18 -10.70 8.38
N ASN A 76 -10.55 -9.71 7.58
CA ASN A 76 -9.75 -8.54 7.23
C ASN A 76 -10.61 -7.28 7.36
N GLU A 77 -10.00 -6.13 7.59
CA GLU A 77 -10.65 -4.82 7.51
C GLU A 77 -10.30 -4.14 6.19
N VAL A 78 -11.32 -3.61 5.52
CA VAL A 78 -11.15 -2.64 4.44
C VAL A 78 -11.74 -1.31 4.90
N SER A 79 -11.01 -0.22 4.67
CA SER A 79 -11.47 1.10 5.07
C SER A 79 -11.00 2.19 4.11
N LEU A 80 -11.70 3.31 4.13
CA LEU A 80 -11.21 4.56 3.59
C LEU A 80 -11.34 5.67 4.64
N GLU A 81 -10.35 6.55 4.72
CA GLU A 81 -10.40 7.77 5.52
C GLU A 81 -10.70 8.95 4.61
N PHE A 82 -11.73 9.73 4.93
CA PHE A 82 -12.28 10.79 4.10
C PHE A 82 -12.09 12.16 4.76
N GLY A 83 -11.49 13.11 4.05
CA GLY A 83 -11.14 14.44 4.57
C GLY A 83 -11.51 15.58 3.63
N ALA A 84 -11.85 16.72 4.20
CA ALA A 84 -12.16 17.93 3.43
C ALA A 84 -10.88 18.57 2.88
N LEU A 85 -10.96 19.13 1.67
CA LEU A 85 -9.81 19.79 1.02
C LEU A 85 -9.39 21.09 1.73
N GLY A 86 -10.28 21.71 2.49
CA GLY A 86 -9.99 22.91 3.27
C GLY A 86 -8.83 22.72 4.26
N TRP A 87 -8.56 21.48 4.69
CA TRP A 87 -7.41 21.15 5.53
C TRP A 87 -6.05 21.44 4.86
N PHE A 88 -5.96 21.34 3.54
CA PHE A 88 -4.74 21.57 2.78
C PHE A 88 -4.61 23.01 2.27
N SER A 89 -5.63 23.85 2.48
CA SER A 89 -5.64 25.25 2.03
C SER A 89 -4.58 26.09 2.78
N SER A 90 -3.95 27.00 2.04
CA SER A 90 -3.09 28.06 2.58
C SER A 90 -3.85 29.18 3.28
N ASP A 91 -5.16 29.24 3.11
CA ASP A 91 -5.98 30.31 3.69
C ASP A 91 -6.03 30.16 5.22
N ALA A 92 -6.11 31.31 5.90
CA ALA A 92 -6.29 31.37 7.34
C ALA A 92 -7.75 31.00 7.71
N LEU A 93 -8.04 29.70 7.72
CA LEU A 93 -9.33 29.12 8.04
C LEU A 93 -9.38 28.59 9.46
N SER A 94 -10.54 28.69 10.11
CA SER A 94 -10.79 27.97 11.36
C SER A 94 -10.91 26.46 11.09
N ASP A 95 -10.67 25.61 12.08
CA ASP A 95 -10.83 24.15 11.94
C ASP A 95 -12.25 23.75 11.50
N LYS A 96 -13.25 24.57 11.86
CA LYS A 96 -14.63 24.39 11.41
C LYS A 96 -14.76 24.62 9.90
N ASP A 97 -14.12 25.66 9.38
CA ASP A 97 -14.17 26.00 7.96
C ASP A 97 -13.30 25.03 7.13
N ARG A 98 -12.16 24.59 7.67
CA ARG A 98 -11.32 23.54 7.05
C ARG A 98 -12.05 22.22 6.88
N ASN A 99 -12.97 21.91 7.79
CA ASN A 99 -13.83 20.73 7.76
C ASN A 99 -15.06 20.85 6.85
N HIS A 100 -15.21 21.93 6.08
CA HIS A 100 -16.31 22.06 5.14
C HIS A 100 -16.05 21.23 3.87
N PHE A 101 -16.97 20.32 3.55
CA PHE A 101 -16.89 19.50 2.34
C PHE A 101 -17.58 20.17 1.16
N ASN A 102 -17.01 19.99 -0.04
CA ASN A 102 -17.74 20.23 -1.27
C ASN A 102 -18.98 19.30 -1.30
N PRO A 103 -20.20 19.80 -1.57
CA PRO A 103 -21.40 18.95 -1.65
C PRO A 103 -21.31 17.79 -2.66
N GLU A 104 -20.44 17.89 -3.66
CA GLU A 104 -20.19 16.85 -4.67
C GLU A 104 -19.04 15.89 -4.27
N ALA A 105 -18.46 16.06 -3.09
CA ALA A 105 -17.36 15.24 -2.64
C ALA A 105 -17.78 13.78 -2.48
N LYS A 106 -16.98 12.88 -3.05
CA LYS A 106 -17.27 11.44 -3.11
C LYS A 106 -16.00 10.61 -3.00
N CYS A 107 -16.14 9.45 -2.38
CA CYS A 107 -15.12 8.40 -2.43
C CYS A 107 -15.80 7.04 -2.57
N THR A 108 -15.43 6.27 -3.59
CA THR A 108 -15.84 4.86 -3.70
C THR A 108 -14.64 3.96 -3.49
N LEU A 109 -14.90 2.81 -2.89
CA LEU A 109 -13.93 1.75 -2.69
C LEU A 109 -14.63 0.41 -2.89
N GLU A 110 -14.21 -0.32 -3.91
CA GLU A 110 -14.64 -1.68 -4.19
C GLU A 110 -13.49 -2.64 -3.93
N LEU A 111 -13.76 -3.68 -3.14
CA LEU A 111 -12.86 -4.81 -3.04
C LEU A 111 -13.26 -5.86 -4.06
N THR A 112 -12.38 -6.12 -5.03
CA THR A 112 -12.72 -6.94 -6.19
C THR A 112 -11.79 -8.13 -6.31
N ALA A 113 -12.38 -9.32 -6.34
CA ALA A 113 -11.69 -10.57 -6.65
C ALA A 113 -11.67 -10.80 -8.16
N MET A 114 -10.51 -11.16 -8.69
CA MET A 114 -10.29 -11.42 -10.10
C MET A 114 -9.67 -12.81 -10.28
N ARG A 115 -10.22 -13.61 -11.20
CA ARG A 115 -9.69 -14.92 -11.61
C ARG A 115 -9.77 -15.03 -13.14
N GLY A 116 -8.64 -14.79 -13.81
CA GLY A 116 -8.59 -14.71 -15.26
C GLY A 116 -9.52 -13.60 -15.76
N LYS A 117 -10.50 -13.94 -16.62
CA LYS A 117 -11.48 -12.96 -17.13
C LYS A 117 -12.67 -12.73 -16.21
N LYS A 118 -12.80 -13.47 -15.10
CA LYS A 118 -13.90 -13.33 -14.15
C LYS A 118 -13.51 -12.29 -13.09
N SER A 119 -14.43 -11.39 -12.80
CA SER A 119 -14.29 -10.37 -11.76
C SER A 119 -15.56 -10.35 -10.92
N GLU A 120 -15.40 -10.25 -9.60
CA GLU A 120 -16.49 -10.23 -8.62
C GLU A 120 -16.19 -9.18 -7.54
N VAL A 121 -17.11 -8.25 -7.34
CA VAL A 121 -17.04 -7.29 -6.22
C VAL A 121 -17.45 -8.01 -4.94
N LEU A 122 -16.50 -8.18 -4.03
CA LEU A 122 -16.69 -8.85 -2.74
C LEU A 122 -17.42 -7.96 -1.74
N THR A 123 -17.06 -6.68 -1.72
CA THR A 123 -17.69 -5.68 -0.87
C THR A 123 -17.37 -4.28 -1.39
N ALA A 124 -18.14 -3.28 -0.95
CA ALA A 124 -17.93 -1.89 -1.31
C ALA A 124 -18.18 -0.95 -0.13
N ILE A 125 -17.55 0.22 -0.19
CA ILE A 125 -17.79 1.39 0.64
C ILE A 125 -17.98 2.57 -0.31
N GLU A 126 -19.12 3.24 -0.22
CA GLU A 126 -19.40 4.46 -0.96
C GLU A 126 -19.67 5.58 0.03
N VAL A 127 -18.99 6.71 -0.12
CA VAL A 127 -19.11 7.88 0.75
C VAL A 127 -19.52 9.09 -0.08
N ALA A 128 -20.51 9.82 0.41
CA ALA A 128 -20.99 11.07 -0.17
C ALA A 128 -21.36 12.08 0.92
N ILE A 129 -21.58 13.32 0.54
CA ILE A 129 -22.01 14.38 1.46
C ILE A 129 -23.54 14.40 1.60
N ASP A 130 -24.02 14.38 2.84
CA ASP A 130 -25.44 14.50 3.14
C ASP A 130 -25.95 15.95 3.04
N LYS A 131 -27.27 16.13 3.17
CA LYS A 131 -27.91 17.45 3.16
C LYS A 131 -27.43 18.43 4.26
N ASN A 132 -26.75 17.93 5.28
CA ASN A 132 -26.19 18.73 6.38
C ASN A 132 -24.70 19.04 6.16
N GLY A 133 -24.13 18.67 5.00
CA GLY A 133 -22.72 18.87 4.70
C GLY A 133 -21.79 17.86 5.38
N GLN A 134 -22.31 16.71 5.83
CA GLN A 134 -21.54 15.68 6.53
C GLN A 134 -21.28 14.47 5.65
N PRO A 135 -20.08 13.87 5.70
CA PRO A 135 -19.81 12.64 4.96
C PRO A 135 -20.53 11.48 5.63
N VAL A 136 -21.26 10.72 4.81
CA VAL A 136 -22.03 9.53 5.19
C VAL A 136 -21.75 8.39 4.22
N ALA A 137 -21.85 7.16 4.71
CA ALA A 137 -21.83 6.00 3.84
C ALA A 137 -23.18 5.90 3.12
N THR A 138 -23.16 5.77 1.80
CA THR A 138 -24.34 5.44 1.00
C THR A 138 -24.48 3.93 0.91
N THR A 139 -25.70 3.42 1.00
CA THR A 139 -25.96 1.97 0.84
C THR A 139 -25.71 1.59 -0.62
N PRO A 140 -24.71 0.74 -0.94
CA PRO A 140 -24.49 0.29 -2.30
C PRO A 140 -25.69 -0.50 -2.83
N ALA A 141 -25.94 -0.44 -4.13
CA ALA A 141 -27.05 -1.17 -4.77
C ALA A 141 -27.00 -2.69 -4.50
N ASN A 142 -25.81 -3.24 -4.26
CA ASN A 142 -25.56 -4.65 -4.03
C ASN A 142 -25.35 -5.02 -2.55
N GLU A 143 -25.66 -4.15 -1.58
CA GLU A 143 -25.36 -4.37 -0.15
C GLU A 143 -25.86 -5.72 0.38
N ALA A 144 -27.04 -6.17 -0.04
CA ALA A 144 -27.59 -7.47 0.35
C ALA A 144 -26.73 -8.67 -0.08
N LYS A 145 -25.96 -8.54 -1.18
CA LYS A 145 -25.04 -9.59 -1.65
C LYS A 145 -23.79 -9.65 -0.79
N TYR A 146 -23.32 -8.51 -0.29
CA TYR A 146 -22.11 -8.43 0.52
C TYR A 146 -22.30 -8.99 1.93
N ALA A 147 -23.53 -9.04 2.43
CA ALA A 147 -23.88 -9.49 3.78
C ALA A 147 -23.42 -10.92 4.12
N ALA A 148 -23.18 -11.77 3.11
CA ALA A 148 -22.70 -13.14 3.31
C ALA A 148 -21.22 -13.18 3.77
N ILE A 149 -20.42 -12.18 3.41
CA ILE A 149 -18.97 -12.18 3.66
C ILE A 149 -18.46 -10.90 4.32
N SER A 150 -19.28 -9.88 4.51
CA SER A 150 -18.86 -8.60 5.09
C SER A 150 -19.88 -8.03 6.07
N THR A 151 -19.38 -7.29 7.07
CA THR A 151 -20.21 -6.58 8.06
C THR A 151 -20.74 -5.26 7.47
N PRO A 152 -21.77 -4.62 8.03
CA PRO A 152 -22.14 -3.26 7.63
C PRO A 152 -20.99 -2.26 7.76
N VAL A 153 -21.05 -1.18 6.97
CA VAL A 153 -20.08 -0.07 7.07
C VAL A 153 -20.27 0.69 8.38
N VAL A 154 -19.18 0.89 9.11
CA VAL A 154 -19.13 1.68 10.34
C VAL A 154 -18.37 2.98 10.07
N ARG A 155 -18.91 4.09 10.58
CA ARG A 155 -18.30 5.43 10.49
C ARG A 155 -17.69 5.81 11.83
N HIS A 156 -16.43 6.23 11.81
CA HIS A 156 -15.72 6.80 12.94
C HIS A 156 -15.16 8.18 12.57
N VAL A 157 -15.25 9.13 13.50
CA VAL A 157 -14.48 10.36 13.40
C VAL A 157 -13.10 10.08 14.02
N VAL A 158 -12.05 10.34 13.26
CA VAL A 158 -10.66 10.11 13.68
C VAL A 158 -9.84 11.38 13.46
N GLN A 159 -8.76 11.53 14.22
CA GLN A 159 -7.75 12.54 13.94
C GLN A 159 -6.73 11.93 12.98
N ALA A 160 -6.30 12.72 12.00
CA ALA A 160 -5.15 12.36 11.18
C ALA A 160 -3.90 12.20 12.06
N GLN A 161 -2.87 11.56 11.51
CA GLN A 161 -1.60 11.45 12.20
C GLN A 161 -1.06 12.86 12.54
N ASN A 162 -0.86 13.12 13.83
CA ASN A 162 -0.18 14.32 14.27
C ASN A 162 1.30 14.24 13.88
N ILE A 163 1.81 15.35 13.36
CA ILE A 163 3.23 15.50 13.06
C ILE A 163 3.96 16.15 14.23
N GLU A 164 5.19 15.70 14.45
CA GLU A 164 6.14 16.26 15.40
C GLU A 164 7.38 16.76 14.64
N ASP A 165 8.31 17.43 15.32
CA ASP A 165 9.57 17.78 14.68
C ASP A 165 10.41 16.53 14.41
N GLY A 166 10.68 16.30 13.13
CA GLY A 166 11.47 15.20 12.59
C GLY A 166 12.50 15.68 11.59
N HIS A 167 12.80 16.98 11.54
CA HIS A 167 13.84 17.58 10.70
C HIS A 167 13.80 17.13 9.22
N VAL A 168 12.95 17.79 8.41
CA VAL A 168 13.01 17.73 6.94
C VAL A 168 13.62 19.03 6.42
N GLU A 169 14.51 18.95 5.42
CA GLU A 169 15.07 20.15 4.81
C GLU A 169 13.96 21.02 4.24
N LYS A 170 14.02 22.33 4.52
CA LYS A 170 12.96 23.28 4.17
C LYS A 170 12.54 23.25 2.70
N LYS A 171 13.46 22.95 1.77
CA LYS A 171 13.16 22.87 0.32
C LYS A 171 12.31 21.65 -0.07
N TYR A 172 12.28 20.62 0.76
CA TYR A 172 11.52 19.38 0.56
C TYR A 172 10.35 19.25 1.55
N PHE A 173 10.05 20.28 2.33
CA PHE A 173 9.02 20.22 3.36
C PHE A 173 7.86 21.14 3.02
N ASN A 174 6.64 20.58 2.98
CA ASN A 174 5.42 21.36 2.86
C ASN A 174 4.57 21.25 4.13
N PRO A 175 4.46 22.31 4.95
CA PRO A 175 3.70 22.26 6.20
C PRO A 175 2.19 22.04 6.02
N LYS A 176 1.67 22.10 4.78
CA LYS A 176 0.26 21.87 4.46
C LYS A 176 -0.04 20.41 4.11
N GLU A 177 1.00 19.61 3.87
CA GLU A 177 0.87 18.23 3.46
C GLU A 177 0.32 17.35 4.58
N PHE A 178 0.74 17.61 5.81
CA PHE A 178 0.22 16.99 7.02
C PHE A 178 -0.34 18.05 7.97
N PRO A 179 -1.56 18.57 7.71
CA PRO A 179 -2.11 19.66 8.49
C PRO A 179 -2.41 19.21 9.93
N PRO A 180 -2.07 20.04 10.94
CA PRO A 180 -2.32 19.70 12.33
C PRO A 180 -3.82 19.64 12.63
N ASN A 181 -4.22 18.76 13.55
CA ASN A 181 -5.62 18.58 14.00
C ASN A 181 -6.60 18.20 12.87
N MET A 182 -6.09 17.72 11.73
CA MET A 182 -6.93 17.34 10.61
C MET A 182 -7.92 16.26 11.05
N THR A 183 -9.20 16.57 10.92
CA THR A 183 -10.28 15.64 11.22
C THR A 183 -10.61 14.83 9.97
N LEU A 184 -10.62 13.51 10.14
CA LEU A 184 -10.95 12.54 9.09
C LEU A 184 -12.18 11.73 9.51
N TYR A 185 -12.92 11.24 8.52
CA TYR A 185 -14.03 10.33 8.70
C TYR A 185 -13.64 8.97 8.13
N ARG A 186 -13.39 8.01 9.01
CA ARG A 186 -13.06 6.64 8.61
C ARG A 186 -14.34 5.85 8.41
N PHE A 187 -14.47 5.24 7.24
CA PHE A 187 -15.51 4.29 6.91
C PHE A 187 -14.86 2.94 6.75
N SER A 188 -15.27 1.96 7.56
CA SER A 188 -14.66 0.63 7.58
C SER A 188 -15.70 -0.47 7.64
N ARG A 189 -15.32 -1.66 7.16
CA ARG A 189 -16.07 -2.89 7.38
C ARG A 189 -15.12 -4.08 7.41
N SER A 190 -15.50 -5.12 8.14
CA SER A 190 -14.80 -6.40 8.08
C SER A 190 -15.29 -7.21 6.89
N VAL A 191 -14.39 -7.96 6.26
CA VAL A 191 -14.64 -8.87 5.14
C VAL A 191 -13.88 -10.17 5.35
N ARG A 192 -14.54 -11.31 5.12
CA ARG A 192 -13.96 -12.63 5.24
C ARG A 192 -13.45 -13.10 3.88
N ILE A 193 -12.15 -13.39 3.80
CA ILE A 193 -11.44 -13.77 2.58
C ILE A 193 -10.90 -15.19 2.70
N SER A 194 -10.85 -15.90 1.57
CA SER A 194 -10.24 -17.23 1.47
C SER A 194 -9.56 -17.43 0.12
N GLY A 195 -8.55 -18.30 0.08
CA GLY A 195 -7.82 -18.63 -1.14
C GLY A 195 -6.64 -17.71 -1.44
N LEU A 196 -6.20 -16.93 -0.44
CA LEU A 196 -4.96 -16.16 -0.53
C LEU A 196 -3.73 -17.07 -0.28
N PRO A 197 -2.55 -16.70 -0.78
CA PRO A 197 -1.30 -17.31 -0.36
C PRO A 197 -1.07 -17.16 1.14
N ASP A 198 -0.31 -18.09 1.72
CA ASP A 198 0.21 -17.93 3.07
C ASP A 198 1.42 -16.98 3.06
N TRP A 199 1.17 -15.67 3.16
CA TRP A 199 2.25 -14.70 3.24
C TRP A 199 3.11 -14.94 4.50
N GLU A 200 4.42 -14.74 4.38
CA GLU A 200 5.34 -14.99 5.49
C GLU A 200 5.03 -14.13 6.73
N TRP A 201 4.54 -12.89 6.51
CA TRP A 201 4.16 -11.98 7.59
C TRP A 201 2.93 -12.46 8.39
N VAL A 202 2.10 -13.36 7.87
CA VAL A 202 0.87 -13.80 8.55
C VAL A 202 1.18 -14.45 9.90
N LYS A 203 2.33 -15.12 10.04
CA LYS A 203 2.76 -15.77 11.28
C LYS A 203 3.82 -14.96 12.04
N ALA A 204 4.05 -13.71 11.64
CA ALA A 204 5.04 -12.85 12.30
C ALA A 204 4.66 -12.59 13.77
N THR A 205 5.69 -12.44 14.60
CA THR A 205 5.52 -12.02 15.98
C THR A 205 5.07 -10.55 16.00
N PRO A 206 4.00 -10.20 16.74
CA PRO A 206 3.57 -8.81 16.83
C PRO A 206 4.66 -7.88 17.38
N TYR A 207 4.90 -6.78 16.68
CA TYR A 207 5.72 -5.68 17.11
C TYR A 207 4.97 -4.83 18.14
N THR A 208 5.64 -4.53 19.25
CA THR A 208 5.08 -3.77 20.38
C THR A 208 5.99 -2.62 20.82
N ASP A 209 7.05 -2.35 20.06
CA ASP A 209 8.02 -1.29 20.30
C ASP A 209 8.81 -1.42 21.62
N THR A 210 9.16 -2.65 22.02
CA THR A 210 10.12 -2.82 23.11
C THR A 210 11.50 -2.29 22.71
N LEU A 211 12.34 -1.95 23.68
CA LEU A 211 13.70 -1.46 23.42
C LEU A 211 14.50 -2.41 22.51
N GLU A 212 14.41 -3.72 22.76
CA GLU A 212 15.06 -4.75 21.95
C GLU A 212 14.50 -4.78 20.52
N GLN A 213 13.18 -4.80 20.35
CA GLN A 213 12.54 -4.79 19.04
C GLN A 213 12.92 -3.52 18.26
N ARG A 214 12.94 -2.35 18.91
CA ARG A 214 13.33 -1.10 18.28
C ARG A 214 14.78 -1.11 17.83
N GLN A 215 15.71 -1.59 18.65
CA GLN A 215 17.12 -1.70 18.28
C GLN A 215 17.33 -2.65 17.09
N GLN A 216 16.65 -3.79 17.09
CA GLN A 216 16.70 -4.75 15.99
C GLN A 216 16.09 -4.18 14.70
N LEU A 217 14.99 -3.41 14.80
CA LEU A 217 14.39 -2.75 13.63
C LEU A 217 15.34 -1.68 13.06
N GLN A 218 15.96 -0.86 13.91
CA GLN A 218 16.97 0.12 13.49
C GLN A 218 18.18 -0.55 12.82
N GLN A 219 18.62 -1.71 13.32
CA GLN A 219 19.67 -2.50 12.68
C GLN A 219 19.27 -3.00 11.29
N ALA A 220 18.02 -3.43 11.11
CA ALA A 220 17.51 -3.84 9.80
C ALA A 220 17.48 -2.67 8.80
N TYR A 221 17.03 -1.48 9.23
CA TYR A 221 17.13 -0.26 8.43
C TYR A 221 18.59 0.08 8.10
N MET A 222 19.51 -0.01 9.06
CA MET A 222 20.93 0.27 8.82
C MET A 222 21.54 -0.71 7.79
N ALA A 223 21.15 -1.98 7.82
CA ALA A 223 21.61 -2.98 6.84
C ALA A 223 21.14 -2.64 5.41
N VAL A 224 19.90 -2.16 5.25
CA VAL A 224 19.37 -1.69 3.96
C VAL A 224 20.10 -0.41 3.52
N TRP A 225 20.25 0.55 4.43
CA TRP A 225 20.96 1.81 4.17
C TRP A 225 22.40 1.55 3.69
N GLN A 226 23.11 0.61 4.34
CA GLN A 226 24.47 0.24 3.97
C GLN A 226 24.55 -0.42 2.59
N ALA A 227 23.57 -1.26 2.24
CA ALA A 227 23.51 -1.89 0.92
C ALA A 227 23.28 -0.84 -0.20
N TYR A 228 22.38 0.12 0.00
CA TYR A 228 22.23 1.25 -0.93
C TYR A 228 23.50 2.11 -1.00
N ASN A 229 24.10 2.45 0.14
CA ASN A 229 25.32 3.26 0.17
C ASN A 229 26.51 2.57 -0.55
N ALA A 230 26.60 1.24 -0.45
CA ALA A 230 27.60 0.43 -1.15
C ALA A 230 27.23 0.12 -2.61
N LYS A 231 26.02 0.49 -3.04
CA LYS A 231 25.43 0.09 -4.33
C LYS A 231 25.40 -1.43 -4.55
N ASP A 232 25.21 -2.18 -3.48
CA ASP A 232 25.19 -3.64 -3.50
C ASP A 232 23.80 -4.17 -3.87
N ILE A 233 23.54 -4.21 -5.18
CA ILE A 233 22.28 -4.65 -5.76
C ILE A 233 21.91 -6.08 -5.35
N ASN A 234 22.90 -6.99 -5.27
CA ASN A 234 22.63 -8.38 -4.90
C ASN A 234 22.13 -8.48 -3.45
N THR A 235 22.76 -7.72 -2.54
CA THR A 235 22.30 -7.66 -1.14
C THR A 235 20.91 -7.02 -1.04
N LEU A 236 20.62 -5.96 -1.80
CA LEU A 236 19.28 -5.35 -1.82
C LEU A 236 18.21 -6.32 -2.29
N MET A 237 18.45 -7.05 -3.38
CA MET A 237 17.53 -8.09 -3.87
C MET A 237 17.29 -9.19 -2.82
N GLU A 238 18.35 -9.71 -2.18
CA GLU A 238 18.19 -10.76 -1.16
C GLU A 238 17.45 -10.24 0.09
N GLN A 239 17.71 -9.00 0.51
CA GLN A 239 16.99 -8.36 1.62
C GLN A 239 15.49 -8.15 1.33
N GLN A 240 15.12 -7.98 0.05
CA GLN A 240 13.73 -7.79 -0.39
C GLN A 240 13.03 -9.07 -0.87
N LYS A 241 13.72 -10.22 -0.90
CA LYS A 241 13.22 -11.47 -1.49
C LYS A 241 11.80 -11.86 -1.09
N VAL A 242 11.44 -11.68 0.18
CA VAL A 242 10.09 -12.00 0.67
C VAL A 242 9.05 -11.03 0.10
N ALA A 243 9.35 -9.73 0.10
CA ALA A 243 8.51 -8.72 -0.53
C ALA A 243 8.39 -8.93 -2.06
N LEU A 244 9.51 -9.19 -2.74
CA LEU A 244 9.52 -9.43 -4.20
C LEU A 244 8.68 -10.65 -4.58
N LYS A 245 8.74 -11.75 -3.82
CA LYS A 245 7.86 -12.90 -4.03
C LYS A 245 6.39 -12.57 -3.87
N ALA A 246 6.06 -11.76 -2.86
CA ALA A 246 4.69 -11.34 -2.62
C ALA A 246 4.16 -10.48 -3.79
N TRP A 247 4.94 -9.50 -4.21
CA TRP A 247 4.62 -8.64 -5.36
C TRP A 247 4.54 -9.42 -6.67
N ALA A 248 5.51 -10.28 -6.97
CA ALA A 248 5.50 -11.16 -8.14
C ALA A 248 4.22 -12.00 -8.21
N TRP A 249 3.77 -12.53 -7.06
CA TRP A 249 2.48 -13.22 -6.99
C TRP A 249 1.30 -12.28 -7.26
N ALA A 250 1.30 -11.08 -6.70
CA ALA A 250 0.17 -10.15 -6.82
C ALA A 250 0.06 -9.46 -8.19
N THR A 251 1.13 -9.42 -8.98
CA THR A 251 1.15 -8.77 -10.31
C THR A 251 1.35 -9.73 -11.47
N ASN A 252 1.71 -11.00 -11.20
CA ASN A 252 2.09 -11.98 -12.22
C ASN A 252 3.33 -11.57 -13.03
N GLU A 253 4.28 -10.94 -12.36
CA GLU A 253 5.59 -10.54 -12.90
C GLU A 253 6.71 -11.35 -12.22
N SER A 254 7.94 -11.23 -12.72
CA SER A 254 9.09 -11.87 -12.08
C SER A 254 9.63 -11.00 -10.93
N GLU A 255 10.29 -11.62 -9.95
CA GLU A 255 10.94 -10.91 -8.84
C GLU A 255 11.95 -9.87 -9.36
N GLU A 256 12.68 -10.20 -10.43
CA GLU A 256 13.65 -9.32 -11.07
C GLU A 256 13.00 -8.13 -11.76
N SER A 257 11.85 -8.33 -12.42
CA SER A 257 11.11 -7.24 -13.06
C SER A 257 10.58 -6.25 -12.02
N ILE A 258 9.95 -6.77 -10.96
CA ILE A 258 9.47 -5.94 -9.84
C ILE A 258 10.60 -5.13 -9.22
N PHE A 259 11.75 -5.76 -9.00
CA PHE A 259 12.90 -5.07 -8.42
C PHE A 259 13.47 -4.00 -9.36
N ALA A 260 13.55 -4.27 -10.67
CA ALA A 260 14.06 -3.33 -11.66
C ALA A 260 13.13 -2.12 -11.90
N ASP A 261 11.83 -2.27 -11.67
CA ASP A 261 10.83 -1.21 -11.81
C ASP A 261 10.79 -0.24 -10.61
N GLN A 262 11.51 -0.54 -9.51
CA GLN A 262 11.63 0.39 -8.39
C GLN A 262 12.48 1.60 -8.79
N SER A 263 12.01 2.82 -8.54
CA SER A 263 12.80 4.05 -8.82
C SER A 263 14.19 4.01 -8.19
N ALA A 264 14.30 3.46 -6.98
CA ALA A 264 15.58 3.33 -6.28
C ALA A 264 16.61 2.46 -7.02
N TYR A 265 16.18 1.56 -7.91
CA TYR A 265 17.07 0.78 -8.76
C TYR A 265 17.75 1.64 -9.85
N SER A 266 17.03 2.62 -10.44
CA SER A 266 17.64 3.59 -11.35
C SER A 266 18.43 4.65 -10.58
N ASP A 267 17.85 5.22 -9.53
CA ASP A 267 18.41 6.38 -8.81
C ASP A 267 19.80 6.11 -8.22
N ILE A 268 20.06 4.87 -7.80
CA ILE A 268 21.36 4.48 -7.23
C ILE A 268 22.53 4.66 -8.21
N ASN A 269 22.24 4.68 -9.51
CA ASN A 269 23.20 4.87 -10.58
C ASN A 269 23.25 6.32 -11.09
N GLU A 270 22.36 7.18 -10.60
CA GLU A 270 22.30 8.58 -11.01
C GLU A 270 23.47 9.41 -10.47
N LYS A 271 23.70 10.53 -11.14
CA LYS A 271 24.77 11.46 -10.77
C LYS A 271 24.51 12.01 -9.37
N GLY A 272 25.58 12.10 -8.57
CA GLY A 272 25.48 12.67 -7.22
C GLY A 272 24.70 11.81 -6.23
N PHE A 273 24.37 10.55 -6.57
CA PHE A 273 23.73 9.62 -5.65
C PHE A 273 24.47 9.57 -4.31
N LYS A 274 23.74 9.84 -3.22
CA LYS A 274 24.27 9.82 -1.87
C LYS A 274 23.18 9.55 -0.84
N MET A 275 23.39 8.53 -0.01
CA MET A 275 22.49 8.28 1.12
C MET A 275 22.48 9.44 2.12
N LYS A 276 21.29 9.82 2.59
CA LYS A 276 21.11 10.76 3.70
C LYS A 276 21.49 10.04 5.01
N PRO A 277 22.35 10.62 5.86
CA PRO A 277 22.63 10.06 7.18
C PRO A 277 21.34 9.94 8.01
N ILE A 278 21.21 8.83 8.74
CA ILE A 278 20.05 8.58 9.60
C ILE A 278 20.25 9.28 10.94
N ASN A 279 19.31 10.13 11.30
CA ASN A 279 19.12 10.58 12.68
C ASN A 279 17.88 9.89 13.25
N TRP A 280 18.05 8.97 14.20
CA TRP A 280 16.95 8.15 14.69
C TRP A 280 15.87 8.93 15.44
N ASP A 281 16.22 10.09 16.00
CA ASP A 281 15.28 10.95 16.72
C ASP A 281 14.25 11.59 15.78
N ASP A 282 14.51 11.62 14.48
CA ASP A 282 13.62 12.15 13.44
C ASP A 282 12.43 11.22 13.15
N TYR A 283 12.48 9.97 13.61
CA TYR A 283 11.56 8.92 13.18
C TYR A 283 10.73 8.35 14.34
N THR A 284 9.47 8.06 14.03
CA THR A 284 8.55 7.33 14.90
C THR A 284 8.10 6.03 14.25
N VAL A 285 7.49 5.14 15.03
CA VAL A 285 7.03 3.84 14.52
C VAL A 285 5.59 3.93 14.04
N LYS A 286 5.32 3.33 12.88
CA LYS A 286 3.97 3.04 12.37
C LYS A 286 3.74 1.54 12.45
N ILE A 287 2.91 1.13 13.41
CA ILE A 287 2.51 -0.27 13.63
C ILE A 287 1.22 -0.54 12.86
N MET A 288 1.19 -1.59 12.05
CA MET A 288 0.08 -1.89 11.15
C MET A 288 -0.25 -3.39 11.17
N ASN A 289 -1.39 -3.76 10.58
CA ASN A 289 -1.78 -5.16 10.38
C ASN A 289 -1.69 -5.99 11.68
N GLN A 290 -2.33 -5.49 12.74
CA GLN A 290 -2.35 -6.10 14.08
C GLN A 290 -0.95 -6.30 14.70
N GLY A 291 -0.01 -5.43 14.37
CA GLY A 291 1.37 -5.49 14.86
C GLY A 291 2.30 -6.39 14.05
N ARG A 292 1.79 -7.12 13.05
CA ARG A 292 2.63 -8.01 12.23
C ARG A 292 3.47 -7.24 11.22
N MET A 293 3.04 -6.04 10.86
CA MET A 293 3.77 -5.13 9.98
C MET A 293 4.19 -3.87 10.72
N VAL A 294 5.40 -3.39 10.45
CA VAL A 294 5.96 -2.19 11.06
C VAL A 294 6.86 -1.45 10.09
N ARG A 295 6.84 -0.11 10.15
CA ARG A 295 7.84 0.74 9.49
C ARG A 295 8.17 1.95 10.36
N LEU A 296 9.33 2.55 10.13
CA LEU A 296 9.69 3.86 10.67
C LEU A 296 9.29 4.94 9.66
N VAL A 297 8.65 6.00 10.16
CA VAL A 297 8.23 7.15 9.37
C VAL A 297 8.78 8.42 10.01
N ASN A 298 9.14 9.42 9.21
CA ASN A 298 9.60 10.69 9.73
C ASN A 298 8.47 11.38 10.48
N LYS A 299 8.80 12.06 11.58
CA LYS A 299 7.83 12.70 12.47
C LYS A 299 7.16 13.91 11.84
N SER A 300 7.87 14.67 11.00
CA SER A 300 7.34 15.87 10.33
C SER A 300 6.64 15.54 9.02
N ASP A 301 7.12 14.51 8.34
CA ASP A 301 6.59 14.07 7.06
C ASP A 301 6.55 12.53 7.00
N PRO A 302 5.40 11.91 7.36
CA PRO A 302 5.27 10.46 7.44
C PRO A 302 5.47 9.67 6.13
N GLU A 303 5.65 10.33 4.98
CA GLU A 303 6.03 9.69 3.72
C GLU A 303 7.53 9.39 3.66
N ASN A 304 8.33 10.18 4.37
CA ASN A 304 9.76 10.00 4.48
C ASN A 304 10.14 8.86 5.42
N SER A 305 11.14 8.08 5.01
CA SER A 305 11.68 6.93 5.76
C SER A 305 13.15 7.14 6.15
N PRO A 306 13.73 6.30 7.03
CA PRO A 306 15.18 6.29 7.28
C PRO A 306 16.04 5.98 6.04
N ILE A 307 15.48 5.31 5.02
CA ILE A 307 16.17 5.01 3.77
C ILE A 307 15.87 6.12 2.76
N SER A 308 16.49 7.28 2.98
CA SER A 308 16.42 8.40 2.05
C SER A 308 17.79 8.72 1.44
N TYR A 309 17.78 9.25 0.23
CA TYR A 309 18.98 9.59 -0.53
C TYR A 309 18.74 10.80 -1.42
N TYR A 310 19.85 11.38 -1.88
CA TYR A 310 19.86 12.43 -2.87
C TYR A 310 20.41 11.90 -4.18
N TYR A 311 19.91 12.42 -5.29
CA TYR A 311 20.54 12.31 -6.61
C TYR A 311 20.33 13.61 -7.38
N VAL A 312 21.01 13.76 -8.50
CA VAL A 312 20.85 14.88 -9.43
C VAL A 312 20.12 14.37 -10.66
N ASP A 313 18.97 14.96 -10.97
CA ASP A 313 18.18 14.59 -12.14
C ASP A 313 18.76 15.14 -13.45
N GLU A 314 18.06 14.88 -14.56
CA GLU A 314 18.48 15.30 -15.90
C GLU A 314 18.52 16.84 -16.06
N ASP A 315 17.69 17.56 -15.32
CA ASP A 315 17.62 19.03 -15.31
C ASP A 315 18.71 19.67 -14.43
N GLY A 316 19.42 18.85 -13.66
CA GLY A 316 20.51 19.28 -12.78
C GLY A 316 20.04 19.63 -11.36
N ASP A 317 18.80 19.36 -11.02
CA ASP A 317 18.22 19.62 -9.71
C ASP A 317 18.55 18.47 -8.75
N THR A 318 18.82 18.82 -7.49
CA THR A 318 19.03 17.82 -6.44
C THR A 318 17.69 17.35 -5.90
N ILE A 319 17.39 16.08 -6.11
CA ILE A 319 16.17 15.43 -5.64
C ILE A 319 16.43 14.72 -4.32
N LEU A 320 15.46 14.78 -3.40
CA LEU A 320 15.40 13.91 -2.22
C LEU A 320 14.38 12.82 -2.51
N ALA A 321 14.80 11.57 -2.45
CA ALA A 321 13.95 10.40 -2.62
C ALA A 321 14.06 9.48 -1.41
N THR A 322 13.07 8.60 -1.24
CA THR A 322 12.99 7.67 -0.11
C THR A 322 12.45 6.32 -0.55
N VAL A 323 12.93 5.27 0.10
CA VAL A 323 12.35 3.92 0.03
C VAL A 323 11.72 3.64 1.38
N ALA A 324 10.45 3.26 1.41
CA ALA A 324 9.70 3.10 2.66
C ALA A 324 9.31 1.63 2.93
N PRO A 325 10.29 0.74 3.20
CA PRO A 325 10.03 -0.69 3.33
C PRO A 325 9.15 -0.99 4.55
N ILE A 326 8.28 -1.99 4.42
CA ILE A 326 7.49 -2.52 5.53
C ILE A 326 8.17 -3.81 6.03
N PHE A 327 8.45 -3.86 7.33
CA PHE A 327 9.07 -5.01 7.97
C PHE A 327 8.07 -5.86 8.75
N SER A 328 8.43 -7.12 8.97
CA SER A 328 7.78 -8.04 9.92
C SER A 328 8.82 -8.74 10.77
N LEU A 329 8.50 -9.03 12.03
CA LEU A 329 9.36 -9.81 12.93
C LEU A 329 9.12 -11.31 12.71
N ILE A 330 9.93 -11.93 11.86
CA ILE A 330 9.81 -13.33 11.45
C ILE A 330 11.01 -14.10 11.99
N ASN A 331 10.75 -15.15 12.77
CA ASN A 331 11.79 -15.99 13.38
C ASN A 331 12.87 -15.18 14.14
N GLY A 332 12.44 -14.13 14.85
CA GLY A 332 13.32 -13.26 15.64
C GLY A 332 14.17 -12.26 14.82
N ARG A 333 13.84 -12.04 13.54
CA ARG A 333 14.52 -11.05 12.68
C ARG A 333 13.51 -10.20 11.93
N PHE A 334 13.87 -8.95 11.66
CA PHE A 334 13.08 -8.09 10.78
C PHE A 334 13.37 -8.40 9.32
N VAL A 335 12.31 -8.68 8.57
CA VAL A 335 12.34 -9.04 7.15
C VAL A 335 11.45 -8.07 6.39
N GLN A 336 11.89 -7.59 5.22
CA GLN A 336 11.06 -6.74 4.35
C GLN A 336 9.98 -7.61 3.71
N VAL A 337 8.71 -7.22 3.87
CA VAL A 337 7.58 -8.05 3.45
C VAL A 337 6.70 -7.40 2.39
N ILE A 338 6.76 -6.07 2.23
CA ILE A 338 6.04 -5.28 1.21
C ILE A 338 6.88 -4.09 0.78
#